data_AF-A0AA96MHG0-F1
#
_entry.id   AF-A0AA96MHG0-F1
#
_cell.length_a   1.000
_cell.length_b   1.000
_cell.length_c   1.000
_cell.angle_alpha   90.00
_cell.angle_beta   90.00
_cell.angle_gamma   90.00
#
_symmetry.space_group_name_H-M   'P 1'
#
loop_
_entity.id
_entity.type
_entity.pdbx_description
1 polymer ?
#
loop_
_entity_poly.entity_id
_entity_poly.type
_entity_poly.pdbx_seq_one_letter_code
_entity_poly.pdbx_strand_id
1 'polypeptide(L)'
;MVIHDYFKPEHLPWIGLLVIHQQYNRRGIGTAAFHELVRMFIQQGLAAVRLAVQLENTAGAAFWTQNGCVRVRSAIDNHNNEVDIYEKQFK
;
A
#
# COMPACT_ATOMS: atom_id res chain seq x y z
N MET A 1 -3.25 3.05 -11.81
CA MET A 1 -2.11 3.80 -11.28
C MET A 1 -0.83 3.03 -11.59
N VAL A 2 -0.08 3.49 -12.58
CA VAL A 2 1.27 2.97 -12.88
C VAL A 2 2.25 4.07 -12.49
N ILE A 3 3.22 3.73 -11.64
CA ILE A 3 4.20 4.69 -11.12
C ILE A 3 5.49 4.44 -11.87
N HIS A 4 6.00 5.42 -12.63
CA HIS A 4 7.17 5.23 -13.50
C HIS A 4 8.48 4.87 -12.77
N ASP A 5 8.44 4.75 -11.44
CA ASP A 5 9.55 4.38 -10.58
C ASP A 5 9.43 2.95 -10.02
N TYR A 6 8.73 2.07 -10.76
CA TYR A 6 8.74 0.62 -10.55
C TYR A 6 10.14 0.00 -10.72
N PHE A 7 11.13 0.75 -11.21
CA PHE A 7 12.45 0.26 -11.60
C PHE A 7 13.54 0.60 -10.56
N LYS A 8 13.33 0.18 -9.30
CA LYS A 8 14.43 -0.01 -8.36
C LYS A 8 14.79 -1.52 -8.35
N PRO A 9 16.07 -1.93 -8.33
CA PRO A 9 16.47 -3.35 -8.35
C PRO A 9 15.98 -4.17 -7.14
N GLU A 10 15.48 -3.49 -6.12
CA GLU A 10 14.90 -4.08 -4.93
C GLU A 10 13.45 -4.47 -5.26
N HIS A 11 13.25 -5.71 -5.73
CA HIS A 11 11.97 -6.32 -6.10
C HIS A 11 10.97 -6.38 -4.93
N LEU A 12 10.47 -5.24 -4.47
CA LEU A 12 9.43 -5.18 -3.47
C LEU A 12 8.07 -5.35 -4.14
N PRO A 13 7.17 -6.21 -3.60
CA PRO A 13 5.80 -6.32 -4.07
C PRO A 13 5.06 -4.99 -3.93
N TRP A 14 4.13 -4.77 -4.85
CA TRP A 14 3.25 -3.62 -4.86
C TRP A 14 1.79 -4.04 -4.72
N ILE A 15 1.06 -3.35 -3.84
CA ILE A 15 -0.40 -3.43 -3.81
C ILE A 15 -0.93 -2.42 -4.82
N GLY A 16 -1.34 -2.91 -5.98
CA GLY A 16 -1.93 -2.06 -7.02
C GLY A 16 -3.33 -1.58 -6.67
N LEU A 17 -4.13 -2.41 -5.99
CA LEU A 17 -5.49 -2.09 -5.57
C LEU A 17 -5.93 -2.97 -4.39
N LEU A 18 -6.50 -2.33 -3.36
CA LEU A 18 -7.24 -3.01 -2.31
C LEU A 18 -8.54 -2.22 -2.08
N VAL A 19 -9.67 -2.85 -2.37
CA VAL A 19 -11.00 -2.25 -2.20
C VAL A 19 -11.85 -3.16 -1.33
N ILE A 20 -12.39 -2.59 -0.26
CA ILE A 20 -13.40 -3.23 0.56
C ILE A 20 -14.72 -2.51 0.27
N HIS A 21 -15.75 -3.29 -0.06
CA HIS A 21 -17.06 -2.72 -0.34
C HIS A 21 -17.60 -1.98 0.89
N GLN A 22 -18.19 -0.80 0.69
CA GLN A 22 -18.50 0.16 1.76
C GLN A 22 -19.34 -0.42 2.90
N GLN A 23 -20.26 -1.35 2.59
CA GLN A 23 -21.10 -2.03 3.59
C GLN A 23 -20.31 -2.83 4.63
N TYR A 24 -19.06 -3.18 4.32
CA TYR A 24 -18.15 -3.95 5.15
C TYR A 24 -17.04 -3.09 5.79
N ASN A 25 -17.06 -1.77 5.59
CA ASN A 25 -16.10 -0.87 6.21
C ASN A 25 -16.23 -0.85 7.73
N ARG A 26 -15.14 -0.50 8.42
CA ARG A 26 -15.05 -0.39 9.90
C ARG A 26 -15.33 -1.69 10.66
N ARG A 27 -15.31 -2.84 9.98
CA ARG A 27 -15.44 -4.19 10.59
C ARG A 27 -14.11 -4.94 10.70
N GLY A 28 -12.98 -4.26 10.47
CA GLY A 28 -11.64 -4.87 10.49
C GLY A 28 -11.30 -5.73 9.27
N ILE A 29 -12.21 -5.90 8.31
CA ILE A 29 -12.01 -6.78 7.14
C ILE A 29 -10.81 -6.34 6.29
N GLY A 30 -10.66 -5.04 6.02
CA GLY A 30 -9.51 -4.52 5.28
C GLY A 30 -8.18 -4.80 5.98
N THR A 31 -8.13 -4.64 7.29
CA THR A 31 -6.95 -4.95 8.12
C THR A 31 -6.64 -6.45 8.09
N ALA A 32 -7.65 -7.31 8.24
CA ALA A 32 -7.46 -8.76 8.17
C ALA A 32 -6.93 -9.19 6.80
N ALA A 33 -7.50 -8.67 5.70
CA ALA A 33 -7.03 -8.96 4.35
C ALA A 33 -5.59 -8.50 4.13
N PHE A 34 -5.24 -7.30 4.59
CA PHE A 34 -3.87 -6.79 4.48
C PHE A 34 -2.88 -7.61 5.33
N HIS A 35 -3.24 -8.01 6.54
CA HIS A 35 -2.38 -8.84 7.38
C HIS A 35 -2.12 -10.22 6.79
N GLU A 36 -3.13 -10.86 6.19
CA GLU A 36 -2.93 -12.16 5.53
C GLU A 36 -2.04 -12.01 4.29
N LEU A 37 -2.21 -10.92 3.53
CA LEU A 37 -1.32 -10.61 2.40
C LEU A 37 0.13 -10.42 2.85
N VAL A 38 0.36 -9.65 3.92
CA VAL A 38 1.68 -9.45 4.52
C VAL A 38 2.28 -10.78 5.00
N ARG A 39 1.49 -11.62 5.65
CA ARG A 39 1.92 -12.95 6.09
C ARG A 39 2.38 -13.82 4.91
N MET A 40 1.63 -13.81 3.81
CA MET A 40 2.01 -14.51 2.59
C MET A 40 3.34 -13.98 2.02
N PHE A 41 3.53 -12.66 1.98
CA PHE A 41 4.79 -12.07 1.52
C PHE A 41 5.99 -12.43 2.41
N ILE A 42 5.81 -12.46 3.73
CA ILE A 42 6.83 -12.92 4.68
C ILE A 42 7.22 -14.37 4.40
N GLN A 43 6.22 -15.25 4.18
CA GLN A 43 6.47 -16.66 3.85
C GLN A 43 7.21 -16.85 2.52
N GLN A 44 7.10 -15.89 1.61
CA GLN A 44 7.84 -15.86 0.34
C GLN A 44 9.24 -15.25 0.47
N GLY A 45 9.65 -14.84 1.67
CA GLY A 45 10.97 -14.25 1.92
C GLY A 45 11.11 -12.80 1.46
N LEU A 46 9.99 -12.09 1.25
CA LEU A 46 10.00 -10.66 0.89
C LEU A 46 10.30 -9.81 2.13
N ALA A 47 10.89 -8.63 1.92
CA ALA A 47 11.35 -7.77 3.01
C ALA A 47 10.41 -6.59 3.32
N ALA A 48 9.56 -6.21 2.37
CA ALA A 48 8.62 -5.12 2.52
C ALA A 48 7.51 -5.19 1.47
N VAL A 49 6.50 -4.33 1.58
CA VAL A 49 5.50 -4.06 0.53
C VAL A 49 5.31 -2.56 0.37
N ARG A 50 5.06 -2.14 -0.87
CA ARG A 50 4.73 -0.76 -1.21
C ARG A 50 3.33 -0.61 -1.78
N LEU A 51 2.81 0.60 -1.66
CA LEU A 51 1.58 1.04 -2.28
C LEU A 51 1.63 2.55 -2.46
N ALA A 52 0.74 3.08 -3.29
CA ALA A 52 0.55 4.51 -3.43
C ALA A 52 -0.86 4.93 -3.09
N VAL A 53 -0.98 6.15 -2.57
CA VAL A 53 -2.23 6.74 -2.11
C VAL A 53 -2.33 8.12 -2.76
N GLN A 54 -3.42 8.37 -3.46
CA GLN A 54 -3.71 9.73 -3.95
C GLN A 54 -3.91 10.67 -2.76
N LEU A 55 -3.45 11.92 -2.87
CA LEU A 55 -3.46 12.89 -1.76
C LEU A 55 -4.86 13.16 -1.21
N GLU A 56 -5.88 13.12 -2.07
CA GLU A 56 -7.29 13.28 -1.71
C GLU A 56 -7.85 12.09 -0.91
N ASN A 57 -7.22 10.91 -0.98
CA ASN A 57 -7.67 9.70 -0.30
C ASN A 57 -7.18 9.65 1.16
N THR A 58 -7.62 10.63 1.95
CA THR A 58 -7.29 10.75 3.38
C THR A 58 -7.70 9.51 4.20
N ALA A 59 -8.81 8.87 3.84
CA ALA A 59 -9.26 7.63 4.48
C ALA A 59 -8.30 6.46 4.21
N GLY A 60 -7.81 6.34 2.98
CA GLY A 60 -6.78 5.38 2.60
C GLY A 60 -5.48 5.66 3.34
N ALA A 61 -5.00 6.91 3.35
CA ALA A 61 -3.78 7.30 4.07
C ALA A 61 -3.86 6.94 5.57
N ALA A 62 -5.01 7.19 6.21
CA ALA A 62 -5.25 6.82 7.60
C ALA A 62 -5.24 5.29 7.79
N PHE A 63 -5.90 4.55 6.90
CA PHE A 63 -5.92 3.08 6.92
C PHE A 63 -4.50 2.50 6.83
N TRP A 64 -3.70 2.94 5.86
CA TRP A 64 -2.34 2.41 5.68
C TRP A 64 -1.42 2.74 6.86
N THR A 65 -1.50 3.97 7.37
CA THR A 65 -0.78 4.39 8.58
C THR A 65 -1.16 3.52 9.79
N GLN A 66 -2.45 3.27 10.01
CA GLN A 66 -2.93 2.41 11.10
C GLN A 66 -2.44 0.95 10.99
N ASN A 67 -2.25 0.46 9.76
CA ASN A 67 -1.70 -0.88 9.52
C ASN A 67 -0.16 -0.89 9.48
N GLY A 68 0.49 0.20 9.90
CA GLY A 68 1.95 0.29 10.06
C GLY A 68 2.71 0.46 8.76
N CYS A 69 2.07 0.97 7.71
CA CYS A 69 2.77 1.50 6.55
C CYS A 69 3.21 2.95 6.85
N VAL A 70 4.40 3.34 6.43
CA VAL A 70 4.94 4.69 6.60
C VAL A 70 5.10 5.37 5.24
N ARG A 71 4.77 6.65 5.16
CA ARG A 71 5.01 7.45 3.95
C ARG A 71 6.51 7.62 3.75
N VAL A 72 7.03 7.21 2.60
CA VAL A 72 8.46 7.28 2.28
C VAL A 72 8.80 8.39 1.29
N ARG A 73 7.88 8.76 0.39
CA ARG A 73 8.04 9.89 -0.56
C ARG A 73 6.72 10.19 -1.28
N SER A 74 6.68 11.30 -2.03
CA SER A 74 5.66 11.55 -3.05
C SER A 74 6.16 11.21 -4.45
N ALA A 75 5.23 11.00 -5.38
CA ALA A 75 5.47 10.79 -6.79
C ALA A 75 4.31 11.34 -7.63
N ILE A 76 4.49 11.37 -8.94
CA ILE A 76 3.44 11.63 -9.92
C ILE A 76 3.10 10.31 -10.60
N ASP A 77 1.81 9.98 -10.70
CA ASP A 77 1.36 8.80 -11.43
C ASP A 77 1.25 9.07 -12.95
N ASN A 78 0.97 8.02 -13.72
CA ASN A 78 0.83 8.11 -15.17
C ASN A 78 -0.37 8.96 -15.67
N HIS A 79 -1.23 9.44 -14.78
CA HIS A 79 -2.33 10.37 -15.09
C HIS A 79 -2.05 11.79 -14.59
N ASN A 80 -0.79 12.08 -14.19
CA ASN A 80 -0.37 13.35 -13.66
C ASN A 80 -1.01 13.71 -12.30
N ASN A 81 -1.45 12.71 -11.53
CA ASN A 81 -1.92 12.91 -10.17
C ASN A 81 -0.74 12.82 -9.19
N GLU A 82 -0.75 13.68 -8.18
CA GLU A 82 0.13 13.51 -7.03
C GLU A 82 -0.30 12.30 -6.20
N VAL A 83 0.69 11.50 -5.80
CA VAL A 83 0.49 10.35 -4.92
C VAL A 83 1.59 10.27 -3.87
N ASP A 84 1.24 9.77 -2.70
CA ASP A 84 2.19 9.41 -1.65
C ASP A 84 2.47 7.91 -1.68
N ILE A 85 3.75 7.55 -1.69
CA ILE A 85 4.22 6.17 -1.59
C ILE A 85 4.36 5.80 -0.12
N TYR A 86 3.71 4.70 0.25
CA TYR A 86 3.79 4.10 1.56
C TYR A 86 4.54 2.77 1.49
N GLU A 87 5.30 2.46 2.53
CA GLU A 87 6.05 1.21 2.67
C GLU A 87 5.78 0.57 4.04
N LYS A 88 5.63 -0.74 4.08
CA LYS A 88 5.69 -1.53 5.32
C LYS A 88 6.82 -2.53 5.22
N GLN A 89 7.81 -2.40 6.12
CA GLN A 89 8.87 -3.38 6.27
C GLN A 89 8.37 -4.57 7.10
N PHE A 90 8.78 -5.77 6.69
CA PHE A 90 8.52 -7.01 7.40
C PHE A 90 9.76 -7.32 8.24
N LYS A 91 9.70 -7.02 9.53
CA LYS A 91 10.75 -7.36 10.49
C LYS A 91 10.41 -8.68 11.17
#